data_AF-A0ABD2ZZB7-F1
#
_entry.id   AF-A0ABD2ZZB7-F1
#
_cell.length_a   1.000
_cell.length_b   1.000
_cell.length_c   1.000
_cell.angle_alpha   90.00
_cell.angle_beta   90.00
_cell.angle_gamma   90.00
#
_symmetry.space_group_name_H-M   'P 1'
#
loop_
_entity.id
_entity.type
_entity.pdbx_description
1 polymer ?
#
loop_
_entity_poly.entity_id
_entity_poly.type
_entity_poly.pdbx_seq_one_letter_code
_entity_poly.pdbx_strand_id
1 'polypeptide(L)'
;MWKDLLQGDGLVSSSNDSSLLYSQLFLEVVFPTLRRSCTNSWHARDPEPLLEFLDYWEQLLPRSFLQCLLDNVVLPKLLEAVNNWDPCHETIPIHCWIHPWLPCLGDKLNDCNPTI
;
A
#
# COMPACT_ATOMS: atom_id res chain seq x y z
N MET A 1 -20.74 -6.90 -15.26
CA MET A 1 -19.62 -6.35 -14.47
C MET A 1 -18.26 -6.78 -14.99
N TRP A 2 -17.83 -8.04 -14.91
CA TRP A 2 -16.49 -8.42 -15.43
C TRP A 2 -16.35 -8.32 -16.95
N LYS A 3 -17.43 -8.58 -17.70
CA LYS A 3 -17.46 -8.38 -19.16
C LYS A 3 -17.36 -6.90 -19.57
N ASP A 4 -17.86 -6.00 -18.74
CA ASP A 4 -17.86 -4.56 -19.03
C ASP A 4 -16.45 -3.98 -18.86
N LEU A 5 -15.65 -4.56 -17.96
CA LEU A 5 -14.26 -4.18 -17.74
C LEU A 5 -13.33 -4.60 -18.89
N LEU A 6 -13.66 -5.70 -19.57
CA LEU A 6 -12.95 -6.17 -20.77
C LEU A 6 -13.44 -5.50 -22.08
N GLN A 7 -14.58 -4.80 -22.03
CA GLN A 7 -15.20 -4.14 -23.19
C GLN A 7 -14.96 -2.62 -23.22
N GLY A 8 -14.18 -2.08 -22.28
CA GLY A 8 -13.70 -0.69 -22.28
C GLY A 8 -12.72 -0.41 -23.40
N ASP A 9 -13.28 -0.16 -24.57
CA ASP A 9 -12.80 0.57 -25.76
C ASP A 9 -11.37 1.18 -25.74
N GLY A 10 -10.55 0.69 -26.69
CA GLY A 10 -9.69 1.53 -27.52
C GLY A 10 -8.37 2.07 -26.95
N LEU A 11 -7.27 1.35 -27.17
CA LEU A 11 -6.08 1.94 -27.81
C LEU A 11 -5.15 0.88 -28.39
N VAL A 12 -4.56 1.25 -29.53
CA VAL A 12 -3.72 0.44 -30.38
C VAL A 12 -2.27 0.38 -29.87
N SER A 13 -1.73 -0.84 -29.83
CA SER A 13 -0.33 -1.23 -30.07
C SER A 13 0.79 -0.58 -29.22
N SER A 14 1.21 -1.27 -28.17
CA SER A 14 2.63 -1.54 -27.90
C SER A 14 2.78 -2.59 -26.82
N SER A 15 3.85 -3.37 -26.86
CA SER A 15 4.25 -4.43 -25.92
C SER A 15 4.24 -4.10 -24.41
N ASN A 16 3.86 -2.88 -24.02
CA ASN A 16 3.64 -2.43 -22.64
C ASN A 16 2.21 -2.69 -22.10
N ASP A 17 1.22 -2.95 -22.97
CA ASP A 17 -0.19 -3.10 -22.55
C ASP A 17 -0.45 -4.37 -21.73
N SER A 18 0.27 -5.45 -22.02
CA SER A 18 0.12 -6.71 -21.26
C SER A 18 0.55 -6.56 -19.81
N SER A 19 1.55 -5.73 -19.52
CA SER A 19 2.02 -5.43 -18.16
C SER A 19 1.01 -4.59 -17.38
N LEU A 20 0.37 -3.61 -18.03
CA LEU A 20 -0.71 -2.80 -17.46
C LEU A 20 -1.94 -3.65 -17.17
N LEU A 21 -2.38 -4.47 -18.13
CA LEU A 21 -3.53 -5.35 -17.97
C LEU A 21 -3.31 -6.41 -16.88
N TYR A 22 -2.09 -6.97 -16.81
CA TYR A 22 -1.68 -7.86 -15.72
C TYR A 22 -1.75 -7.16 -14.37
N SER A 23 -1.22 -5.94 -14.28
CA SER A 23 -1.25 -5.15 -13.06
C SER A 23 -2.67 -4.83 -12.60
N GLN A 24 -3.56 -4.49 -13.55
CA GLN A 24 -4.97 -4.22 -13.27
C GLN A 24 -5.70 -5.48 -12.79
N LEU A 25 -5.56 -6.62 -13.47
CA LEU A 25 -6.18 -7.87 -13.04
C LEU A 25 -5.66 -8.31 -11.66
N PHE A 26 -4.37 -8.18 -11.41
CA PHE A 26 -3.77 -8.49 -10.12
C PHE A 26 -4.32 -7.56 -9.02
N LEU A 27 -4.42 -6.25 -9.30
CA LEU A 27 -5.04 -5.28 -8.41
C LEU A 27 -6.54 -5.51 -8.18
N GLU A 28 -7.26 -6.08 -9.12
CA GLU A 28 -8.70 -6.30 -8.96
C GLU A 28 -9.00 -7.62 -8.21
N VAL A 29 -8.20 -8.66 -8.46
CA VAL A 29 -8.44 -10.01 -7.93
C VAL A 29 -7.64 -10.30 -6.66
N VAL A 30 -6.34 -9.97 -6.67
CA VAL A 30 -5.41 -10.38 -5.61
C VAL A 30 -5.36 -9.33 -4.51
N PHE A 31 -5.38 -8.05 -4.86
CA PHE A 31 -5.33 -6.96 -3.88
C PHE A 31 -6.43 -6.99 -2.82
N PRO A 32 -7.72 -7.27 -3.10
CA PRO A 32 -8.73 -7.31 -2.04
C PRO A 32 -8.45 -8.40 -0.99
N THR A 33 -7.89 -9.52 -1.45
CA THR A 33 -7.54 -10.66 -0.59
C THR A 33 -6.29 -10.35 0.23
N LEU A 34 -5.23 -9.84 -0.42
CA LEU A 34 -4.01 -9.43 0.26
C LEU A 34 -4.26 -8.29 1.23
N ARG A 35 -5.02 -7.26 0.83
CA ARG A 35 -5.46 -6.17 1.72
C ARG A 35 -6.12 -6.74 2.96
N ARG A 36 -7.11 -7.64 2.82
CA ARG A 36 -7.77 -8.25 3.99
C ARG A 36 -6.78 -9.01 4.86
N SER A 37 -5.87 -9.78 4.26
CA SER A 37 -4.84 -10.52 4.98
C SER A 37 -3.91 -9.57 5.75
N CYS A 38 -3.31 -8.60 5.07
CA CYS A 38 -2.44 -7.59 5.66
C CYS A 38 -3.16 -6.79 6.75
N THR A 39 -4.39 -6.32 6.51
CA THR A 39 -5.17 -5.60 7.53
C THR A 39 -5.44 -6.46 8.77
N ASN A 40 -5.68 -7.77 8.61
CA ASN A 40 -5.97 -8.65 9.75
C ASN A 40 -4.71 -9.13 10.48
N SER A 41 -3.60 -9.37 9.78
CA SER A 41 -2.39 -9.96 10.35
C SER A 41 -1.37 -8.92 10.82
N TRP A 42 -1.29 -7.77 10.16
CA TRP A 42 -0.25 -6.77 10.43
C TRP A 42 -0.71 -5.76 11.48
N HIS A 43 0.15 -5.47 12.46
CA HIS A 43 -0.05 -4.40 13.44
C HIS A 43 0.86 -3.21 13.13
N ALA A 44 0.32 -1.99 13.13
CA ALA A 44 1.08 -0.78 12.83
C ALA A 44 2.28 -0.54 13.77
N ARG A 45 2.24 -1.08 14.99
CA ARG A 45 3.32 -1.02 15.99
C ARG A 45 4.49 -1.96 15.69
N ASP A 46 4.29 -2.93 14.79
CA ASP A 46 5.31 -3.90 14.37
C ASP A 46 5.47 -3.84 12.84
N PRO A 47 6.42 -3.04 12.33
CA PRO A 47 6.59 -2.86 10.89
C PRO A 47 7.27 -4.06 10.21
N GLU A 48 8.01 -4.91 10.94
CA GLU A 48 8.83 -5.99 10.36
C GLU A 48 8.02 -6.96 9.47
N PRO A 49 6.88 -7.54 9.91
CA PRO A 49 6.18 -8.56 9.13
C PRO A 49 5.68 -8.09 7.77
N LEU A 50 5.27 -6.82 7.67
CA LEU A 50 4.78 -6.26 6.42
C LEU A 50 5.93 -5.78 5.52
N LEU A 51 7.02 -5.30 6.12
CA LEU A 51 8.23 -4.95 5.37
C LEU A 51 8.90 -6.18 4.76
N GLU A 52 9.03 -7.27 5.52
CA GLU A 52 9.52 -8.55 4.98
C GLU A 52 8.63 -9.03 3.84
N PHE A 53 7.30 -9.00 4.02
CA PHE A 53 6.36 -9.35 2.95
C PHE A 53 6.59 -8.49 1.70
N LEU A 54 6.77 -7.18 1.86
CA LEU A 54 7.05 -6.30 0.72
C LEU A 54 8.37 -6.64 0.04
N ASP A 55 9.44 -6.91 0.79
CA ASP A 55 10.76 -7.24 0.26
C ASP A 55 10.76 -8.57 -0.51
N TYR A 56 10.12 -9.62 0.06
CA TYR A 56 9.97 -10.91 -0.62
C TYR A 56 9.12 -10.83 -1.88
N TRP A 57 8.12 -9.96 -1.91
CA TRP A 57 7.19 -9.83 -3.03
C TRP A 57 7.55 -8.71 -4.00
N GLU A 58 8.56 -7.87 -3.71
CA GLU A 58 8.96 -6.73 -4.55
C GLU A 58 9.28 -7.16 -5.98
N GLN A 59 9.95 -8.31 -6.15
CA GLN A 59 10.34 -8.85 -7.45
C GLN A 59 9.16 -9.39 -8.28
N LEU A 60 8.05 -9.71 -7.61
CA LEU A 60 6.86 -10.31 -8.23
C LEU A 60 5.75 -9.29 -8.44
N LEU A 61 5.74 -8.22 -7.65
CA LEU A 61 4.65 -7.26 -7.62
C LEU A 61 4.89 -6.10 -8.60
N PRO A 62 3.88 -5.72 -9.37
CA PRO A 62 3.90 -4.46 -10.09
C PRO A 62 4.05 -3.28 -9.12
N ARG A 63 4.80 -2.25 -9.51
CA ARG A 63 4.98 -1.03 -8.68
C ARG A 63 3.66 -0.36 -8.28
N SER A 64 2.63 -0.48 -9.12
CA SER A 64 1.28 0.02 -8.84
C SER A 64 0.63 -0.67 -7.64
N PHE A 65 0.90 -1.96 -7.42
CA PHE A 65 0.40 -2.68 -6.24
C PHE A 65 0.98 -2.13 -4.95
N LEU A 66 2.30 -1.88 -4.93
CA LEU A 66 2.99 -1.34 -3.77
C LEU A 66 2.37 0.01 -3.37
N GLN A 67 2.15 0.90 -4.34
CA GLN A 67 1.45 2.17 -4.10
C GLN A 67 0.03 1.98 -3.56
N CYS A 68 -0.78 1.09 -4.17
CA CYS A 68 -2.11 0.82 -3.67
C CYS A 68 -2.12 0.24 -2.24
N LEU A 69 -1.16 -0.62 -1.91
CA LEU A 69 -1.05 -1.21 -0.57
C LEU A 69 -0.67 -0.16 0.47
N LEU A 70 0.31 0.69 0.15
CA LEU A 70 0.70 1.80 1.01
C LEU A 70 -0.50 2.72 1.26
N ASP A 71 -1.21 3.11 0.20
CA ASP A 71 -2.30 4.10 0.28
C ASP A 71 -3.56 3.54 0.98
N ASN A 72 -3.95 2.29 0.71
CA ASN A 72 -5.21 1.74 1.20
C ASN A 72 -5.09 0.91 2.48
N VAL A 73 -3.88 0.50 2.88
CA VAL A 73 -3.66 -0.38 4.04
C VAL A 73 -2.72 0.25 5.05
N VAL A 74 -1.52 0.62 4.61
CA VAL A 74 -0.46 1.09 5.53
C VAL A 74 -0.80 2.46 6.09
N LEU A 75 -1.07 3.44 5.22
CA LEU A 75 -1.41 4.81 5.58
C LEU A 75 -2.60 4.91 6.55
N PRO A 76 -3.79 4.33 6.26
CA PRO A 76 -4.93 4.46 7.18
C PRO A 76 -4.67 3.80 8.53
N LYS A 77 -3.97 2.64 8.57
CA LYS A 77 -3.65 1.98 9.85
C LYS A 77 -2.57 2.72 10.64
N LEU A 78 -1.59 3.32 9.98
CA LEU A 78 -0.61 4.19 10.64
C LEU A 78 -1.30 5.42 11.22
N LEU A 79 -2.17 6.10 10.47
CA LEU A 79 -2.93 7.25 10.97
C LEU A 79 -3.81 6.87 12.16
N GLU A 80 -4.52 5.74 12.10
CA GLU A 80 -5.30 5.22 13.22
C GLU A 80 -4.41 4.93 14.45
N ALA A 81 -3.27 4.29 14.25
CA ALA A 81 -2.32 4.01 15.32
C ALA A 81 -1.73 5.29 15.92
N VAL A 82 -1.45 6.32 15.11
CA VAL A 82 -0.99 7.64 15.56
C VAL A 82 -2.08 8.33 16.37
N ASN A 83 -3.32 8.32 15.89
CA ASN A 83 -4.44 8.95 16.60
C ASN A 83 -4.76 8.26 17.93
N ASN A 84 -4.56 6.94 18.01
CA ASN A 84 -4.76 6.15 19.21
C ASN A 84 -3.53 6.11 20.13
N TRP A 85 -2.38 6.65 19.69
CA TRP A 85 -1.15 6.66 20.48
C TRP A 85 -1.26 7.73 21.57
N ASP A 86 -1.17 7.30 22.82
CA ASP A 86 -1.16 8.19 23.99
C ASP A 86 0.25 8.22 24.60
N PRO A 87 0.94 9.38 24.60
CA PRO A 87 2.29 9.51 25.15
C PRO A 87 2.39 9.16 26.64
N CYS A 88 1.27 9.15 27.38
CA CYS A 88 1.27 8.90 28.81
C CYS A 88 1.23 7.41 29.17
N HIS A 89 0.73 6.55 28.27
CA HIS A 89 0.46 5.14 28.55
C HIS A 89 1.32 4.18 27.74
N GLU A 90 1.87 4.62 26.61
CA GLU A 90 2.51 3.72 25.66
C GLU A 90 4.04 3.77 25.77
N THR A 91 4.66 2.61 26.02
CA THR A 91 6.11 2.47 26.26
C THR A 91 6.98 2.57 25.01
N ILE A 92 6.37 2.45 23.82
CA ILE A 92 7.08 2.50 22.54
C ILE A 92 6.89 3.91 21.94
N PRO A 93 7.97 4.66 21.73
CA PRO A 93 7.90 5.96 21.07
C PRO A 93 7.31 5.83 19.66
N ILE A 94 6.48 6.81 19.28
CA ILE A 94 5.78 6.83 17.99
C ILE A 94 6.73 6.72 16.78
N HIS A 95 7.93 7.28 16.90
CA HIS A 95 8.92 7.31 15.83
C HIS A 95 9.53 5.94 15.52
N CYS A 96 9.52 4.99 16.46
CA CYS A 96 10.14 3.67 16.27
C CYS A 96 9.45 2.87 15.16
N TRP A 97 8.12 2.94 15.08
CA TRP A 97 7.33 2.21 14.09
C TRP A 97 6.94 3.05 12.87
N ILE A 98 7.05 4.38 12.93
CA ILE A 98 6.84 5.27 11.77
C ILE A 98 8.09 5.37 10.89
N HIS A 99 9.29 5.40 11.49
CA HIS A 99 10.54 5.62 10.76
C HIS A 99 10.79 4.64 9.60
N PRO A 100 10.46 3.34 9.70
CA PRO A 100 10.63 2.41 8.58
C PRO A 100 9.73 2.73 7.37
N TRP A 101 8.61 3.42 7.58
CA TRP A 101 7.68 3.79 6.51
C TRP A 101 8.01 5.13 5.85
N LEU A 102 8.78 6.01 6.51
CA LEU A 102 9.22 7.30 5.96
C LEU A 102 9.84 7.21 4.55
N PRO A 103 10.73 6.27 4.22
CA PRO A 103 11.26 6.16 2.85
C PRO A 103 10.22 5.76 1.81
N CYS A 104 9.14 5.06 2.20
CA CYS A 104 8.10 4.58 1.29
C CYS A 104 6.90 5.55 1.17
N LEU A 105 6.59 6.27 2.26
CA LEU A 105 5.47 7.20 2.37
C LEU A 105 5.89 8.68 2.25
N GLY A 106 7.19 8.98 2.33
CA GLY A 106 7.73 10.34 2.43
C GLY A 106 7.31 11.26 1.29
N ASP A 107 7.29 10.78 0.05
CA ASP A 107 6.83 11.57 -1.09
C ASP A 107 5.33 11.89 -1.02
N LYS A 108 4.49 10.98 -0.50
CA LYS A 108 3.04 11.18 -0.36
C LYS A 108 2.65 12.01 0.86
N LEU A 109 3.42 11.91 1.94
CA LEU A 109 3.31 12.80 3.10
C LEU A 109 3.71 14.24 2.76
N ASN A 110 4.66 14.42 1.84
CA ASN A 110 5.07 15.74 1.36
C ASN A 110 4.01 16.39 0.45
N ASP A 111 3.27 15.59 -0.34
CA ASP A 111 2.15 16.05 -1.18
C ASP A 111 0.90 16.46 -0.37
N CYS A 112 0.77 15.93 0.85
CA CYS A 112 -0.25 16.34 1.83
C CYS A 112 0.15 17.56 2.67
N ASN A 113 1.32 18.16 2.42
CA ASN A 113 1.61 19.52 2.83
C ASN A 113 1.31 20.46 1.66
N PRO A 114 0.08 20.98 1.51
CA PRO A 114 -0.11 22.20 0.73
C PRO A 114 0.59 23.32 1.52
N THR A 115 1.88 23.47 1.26
CA THR A 115 2.71 24.62 1.64
C THR A 115 2.96 25.34 0.31
N ILE A 116 2.65 26.62 0.09
CA ILE A 116 2.43 27.81 0.92
C ILE A 116 1.55 28.75 0.08
#